data_AF-A0A957WN34-F1
#
_entry.id   AF-A0A957WN34-F1
#
_cell.length_a   1.000
_cell.length_b   1.000
_cell.length_c   1.000
_cell.angle_alpha   90.00
_cell.angle_beta   90.00
_cell.angle_gamma   90.00
#
_symmetry.space_group_name_H-M   'P 1'
#
loop_
_entity.id
_entity.type
_entity.pdbx_description
1 polymer ?
#
loop_
_entity_poly.entity_id
_entity_poly.type
_entity_poly.pdbx_seq_one_letter_code
_entity_poly.pdbx_strand_id
1 'polypeptide(L)'
;MTLEDVISSCAKFLVKTHMDPPSAPSGSELKNWERYVLKAIELRATIGRDLCDDNPYVPELISYFFCVRFLSLMEDGVKSCINADNDPETNHEKALDSCLLTKSRLMEYYDKCESPLESAFLVCLLAQGSGIWLPDDVFHCQLAVDNYRLDFAFQDEAKGVKINVETDGHNFHERSPEQATRDRQRDRYLQANGWIVLRFHRKELEEKILTCANEVVNLYERSIEKAEKA
;
A
#
# COMPACT_ATOMS: atom_id res chain seq x y z
N MET A 1 -18.60 -1.10 13.90
CA MET A 1 -18.70 -2.31 13.06
C MET A 1 -18.00 -3.43 13.79
N THR A 2 -18.71 -4.49 14.17
CA THR A 2 -18.19 -5.63 14.94
C THR A 2 -17.46 -6.64 14.05
N LEU A 3 -16.72 -7.58 14.64
CA LEU A 3 -16.07 -8.66 13.90
C LEU A 3 -17.10 -9.52 13.12
N GLU A 4 -18.26 -9.77 13.71
CA GLU A 4 -19.38 -10.48 13.08
C GLU A 4 -19.93 -9.70 11.88
N ASP A 5 -19.99 -8.36 11.95
CA ASP A 5 -20.44 -7.52 10.83
C ASP A 5 -19.49 -7.57 9.64
N VAL A 6 -18.17 -7.65 9.90
CA VAL A 6 -17.15 -7.77 8.85
C VAL A 6 -17.21 -9.16 8.21
N ILE A 7 -17.26 -10.23 9.01
CA ILE A 7 -17.39 -11.60 8.51
C ILE A 7 -18.68 -11.75 7.69
N SER A 8 -19.81 -11.22 8.20
CA SER A 8 -21.09 -11.24 7.52
C SER A 8 -21.05 -10.46 6.20
N SER A 9 -20.38 -9.32 6.17
CA SER A 9 -20.24 -8.50 4.95
C SER A 9 -19.31 -9.15 3.92
N CYS A 10 -18.21 -9.78 4.35
CA CYS A 10 -17.33 -10.56 3.48
C CYS A 10 -18.07 -11.76 2.88
N ALA A 11 -18.80 -12.52 3.71
CA ALA A 11 -19.61 -13.65 3.26
C ALA A 11 -20.72 -13.22 2.28
N LYS A 12 -21.40 -12.10 2.55
CA LYS A 12 -22.43 -11.53 1.65
C LYS A 12 -21.85 -11.00 0.34
N PHE A 13 -20.65 -10.42 0.36
CA PHE A 13 -19.96 -9.94 -0.83
C PHE A 13 -19.57 -11.10 -1.75
N LEU A 14 -19.01 -12.18 -1.20
CA LEU A 14 -18.64 -13.40 -1.93
C LEU A 14 -19.85 -14.15 -2.52
N VAL A 15 -21.00 -14.14 -1.85
CA VAL A 15 -22.26 -14.70 -2.38
C VAL A 15 -22.81 -13.86 -3.55
N LYS A 16 -22.51 -12.55 -3.57
CA LYS A 16 -23.06 -11.60 -4.55
C LYS A 16 -22.28 -11.57 -5.88
N THR A 17 -21.03 -12.03 -5.90
CA THR A 17 -20.13 -12.00 -7.08
C THR A 17 -20.25 -13.22 -8.02
N HIS A 18 -21.37 -13.95 -8.01
CA HIS A 18 -21.66 -15.07 -8.92
C HIS A 18 -20.70 -16.28 -8.82
N MET A 19 -20.21 -16.60 -7.63
CA MET A 19 -19.73 -17.95 -7.34
C MET A 19 -20.88 -18.76 -6.74
N ASP A 20 -21.62 -19.47 -7.58
CA ASP A 20 -22.21 -20.72 -7.08
C ASP A 20 -21.03 -21.54 -6.55
N PRO A 21 -21.04 -21.95 -5.26
CA PRO A 21 -19.92 -22.70 -4.69
C PRO A 21 -19.72 -23.93 -5.57
N PRO A 22 -18.54 -24.14 -6.18
CA PRO A 22 -18.28 -25.34 -6.95
C PRO A 22 -18.38 -26.48 -5.94
N SER A 23 -19.50 -27.22 -5.98
CA SER A 23 -19.83 -28.35 -5.11
C SER A 23 -19.30 -28.22 -3.66
N ALA A 24 -20.16 -27.75 -2.74
CA ALA A 24 -19.90 -27.58 -1.31
C ALA A 24 -18.64 -28.32 -0.78
N PRO A 25 -17.59 -27.60 -0.36
CA PRO A 25 -16.34 -28.20 0.08
C PRO A 25 -16.61 -29.24 1.19
N SER A 26 -15.85 -30.33 1.17
CA SER A 26 -15.94 -31.38 2.18
C SER A 26 -15.61 -30.82 3.57
N GLY A 27 -16.06 -31.49 4.64
CA GLY A 27 -15.95 -30.99 6.02
C GLY A 27 -14.52 -30.71 6.54
N SER A 28 -13.47 -31.21 5.86
CA SER A 28 -12.06 -30.88 6.13
C SER A 28 -11.62 -29.60 5.41
N GLU A 29 -12.09 -29.35 4.19
CA GLU A 29 -11.79 -28.14 3.41
C GLU A 29 -12.42 -26.89 4.04
N LEU A 30 -13.63 -27.03 4.61
CA LEU A 30 -14.30 -25.99 5.39
C LEU A 30 -13.48 -25.56 6.62
N LYS A 31 -12.85 -26.52 7.32
CA LYS A 31 -12.01 -26.23 8.50
C LYS A 31 -10.70 -25.51 8.14
N ASN A 32 -10.11 -25.84 6.99
CA ASN A 32 -8.91 -25.17 6.50
C ASN A 32 -9.21 -23.73 6.06
N TRP A 33 -10.35 -23.50 5.39
CA TRP A 33 -10.85 -22.17 5.03
C TRP A 33 -11.14 -21.30 6.26
N GLU A 34 -11.86 -21.82 7.25
CA GLU A 34 -12.17 -21.10 8.49
C GLU A 34 -10.89 -20.64 9.20
N ARG A 35 -9.87 -21.51 9.26
CA ARG A 35 -8.57 -21.20 9.87
C ARG A 35 -7.82 -20.09 9.11
N TYR A 36 -7.90 -20.08 7.78
CA TYR A 36 -7.29 -19.04 6.95
C TYR A 36 -7.98 -17.68 7.16
N VAL A 37 -9.31 -17.65 7.13
CA VAL A 37 -10.10 -16.44 7.40
C VAL A 37 -9.80 -15.89 8.80
N LEU A 38 -9.72 -16.76 9.81
CA LEU A 38 -9.36 -16.36 11.18
C LEU A 38 -7.94 -15.78 11.26
N LYS A 39 -6.93 -16.41 10.65
CA LYS A 39 -5.56 -15.88 10.62
C LYS A 39 -5.49 -14.52 9.91
N ALA A 40 -6.23 -14.36 8.82
CA ALA A 40 -6.29 -13.12 8.07
C ALA A 40 -6.96 -12.01 8.90
N ILE A 41 -8.03 -12.34 9.65
CA ILE A 41 -8.68 -11.45 10.62
C ILE A 41 -7.72 -11.06 11.76
N GLU A 42 -6.97 -12.01 12.32
CA GLU A 42 -5.97 -11.76 13.37
C GLU A 42 -4.85 -10.85 12.87
N LEU A 43 -4.37 -11.09 11.64
CA LEU A 43 -3.39 -10.24 10.98
C LEU A 43 -3.93 -8.81 10.82
N ARG A 44 -5.17 -8.65 10.37
CA ARG A 44 -5.88 -7.36 10.31
C ARG A 44 -5.93 -6.68 11.68
N ALA A 45 -6.36 -7.40 12.71
CA ALA A 45 -6.48 -6.84 14.05
C ALA A 45 -5.12 -6.38 14.59
N THR A 46 -4.06 -7.10 14.25
CA THR A 46 -2.70 -6.77 14.69
C THR A 46 -2.17 -5.56 13.94
N ILE A 47 -2.24 -5.52 12.60
CA ILE A 47 -1.80 -4.33 11.85
C ILE A 47 -2.64 -3.10 12.21
N GLY A 48 -3.95 -3.27 12.37
CA GLY A 48 -4.83 -2.19 12.84
C GLY A 48 -4.36 -1.60 14.16
N ARG A 49 -4.04 -2.44 15.16
CA ARG A 49 -3.46 -1.97 16.44
C ARG A 49 -2.08 -1.33 16.25
N ASP A 50 -1.19 -2.03 15.56
CA ASP A 50 0.21 -1.60 15.36
C ASP A 50 0.30 -0.22 14.65
N LEU A 51 -0.68 0.12 13.80
CA LEU A 51 -0.69 1.37 13.04
C LEU A 51 -1.62 2.46 13.61
N CYS A 52 -2.70 2.10 14.33
CA CYS A 52 -3.72 3.05 14.80
C CYS A 52 -3.37 3.75 16.11
N ASP A 53 -2.62 3.11 17.01
CA ASP A 53 -2.67 3.50 18.42
C ASP A 53 -2.04 4.88 18.71
N ASP A 54 -1.22 5.44 17.81
CA ASP A 54 -0.53 6.73 18.00
C ASP A 54 -0.60 7.75 16.84
N ASN A 55 -1.28 7.44 15.72
CA ASN A 55 -1.31 8.33 14.54
C ASN A 55 -2.70 8.93 14.30
N PRO A 56 -2.91 10.26 14.42
CA PRO A 56 -4.24 10.87 14.33
C PRO A 56 -4.84 10.90 12.92
N TYR A 57 -4.04 10.74 11.87
CA TYR A 57 -4.50 10.78 10.47
C TYR A 57 -4.95 9.41 9.96
N VAL A 58 -4.53 8.35 10.65
CA VAL A 58 -4.64 6.95 10.25
C VAL A 58 -5.97 6.23 10.61
N PRO A 59 -6.76 6.57 11.66
CA PRO A 59 -7.85 5.72 12.14
C PRO A 59 -9.00 5.52 11.12
N GLU A 60 -9.34 6.56 10.36
CA GLU A 60 -10.38 6.49 9.32
C GLU A 60 -9.86 5.84 8.02
N LEU A 61 -8.59 6.08 7.70
CA LEU A 61 -7.92 5.58 6.49
C LEU A 61 -7.63 4.07 6.55
N ILE A 62 -7.32 3.55 7.74
CA ILE A 62 -7.13 2.12 7.96
C ILE A 62 -8.40 1.33 7.69
N SER A 63 -9.56 1.84 8.10
CA SER A 63 -10.83 1.15 7.80
C SER A 63 -11.05 1.02 6.29
N TYR A 64 -10.69 2.04 5.51
CA TYR A 64 -10.81 2.02 4.05
C TYR A 64 -9.76 1.10 3.38
N PHE A 65 -8.48 1.24 3.74
CA PHE A 65 -7.39 0.40 3.25
C PHE A 65 -7.67 -1.08 3.50
N PHE A 66 -8.00 -1.41 4.75
CA PHE A 66 -8.24 -2.78 5.16
C PHE A 66 -9.51 -3.34 4.56
N CYS A 67 -10.55 -2.54 4.31
CA CYS A 67 -11.73 -3.10 3.65
C CYS A 67 -11.47 -3.39 2.18
N VAL A 68 -10.80 -2.50 1.44
CA VAL A 68 -10.66 -2.66 -0.01
C VAL A 68 -9.56 -3.67 -0.38
N ARG A 69 -8.38 -3.56 0.23
CA ARG A 69 -7.22 -4.39 -0.18
C ARG A 69 -7.17 -5.76 0.45
N PHE A 70 -7.58 -5.90 1.72
CA PHE A 70 -7.71 -7.21 2.33
C PHE A 70 -8.75 -8.06 1.57
N LEU A 71 -9.88 -7.47 1.19
CA LEU A 71 -10.88 -8.17 0.39
C LEU A 71 -10.33 -8.56 -0.99
N SER A 72 -9.61 -7.68 -1.67
CA SER A 72 -8.99 -8.00 -2.96
C SER A 72 -7.94 -9.11 -2.86
N LEU A 73 -7.07 -9.08 -1.85
CA LEU A 73 -6.05 -10.11 -1.66
C LEU A 73 -6.64 -11.46 -1.22
N MET A 74 -7.68 -11.42 -0.39
CA MET A 74 -8.47 -12.59 -0.06
C MET A 74 -9.18 -13.13 -1.31
N GLU A 75 -9.72 -12.26 -2.16
CA GLU A 75 -10.39 -12.63 -3.40
C GLU A 75 -9.42 -13.23 -4.42
N ASP A 76 -8.24 -12.66 -4.60
CA ASP A 76 -7.21 -13.17 -5.52
C ASP A 76 -6.60 -14.48 -4.98
N GLY A 77 -6.37 -14.57 -3.67
CA GLY A 77 -6.01 -15.80 -2.98
C GLY A 77 -7.05 -16.90 -3.20
N VAL A 78 -8.34 -16.59 -3.01
CA VAL A 78 -9.46 -17.51 -3.25
C VAL A 78 -9.56 -17.91 -4.73
N LYS A 79 -9.44 -16.97 -5.67
CA LYS A 79 -9.46 -17.24 -7.12
C LYS A 79 -8.29 -18.14 -7.55
N SER A 80 -7.11 -17.93 -6.98
CA SER A 80 -5.94 -18.78 -7.26
C SER A 80 -6.12 -20.22 -6.73
N CYS A 81 -6.84 -20.39 -5.62
CA CYS A 81 -7.18 -21.71 -5.07
C CYS A 81 -8.27 -22.43 -5.89
N ILE A 82 -9.21 -21.69 -6.49
CA ILE A 82 -10.30 -22.24 -7.32
C ILE A 82 -9.79 -22.69 -8.71
N ASN A 83 -8.80 -22.01 -9.27
CA ASN A 83 -8.29 -22.27 -10.62
C ASN A 83 -7.12 -23.27 -10.68
N ALA A 84 -6.60 -23.70 -9.52
CA ALA A 84 -5.52 -24.66 -9.46
C ALA A 84 -6.07 -26.08 -9.28
N ASP A 85 -5.89 -26.94 -10.29
CA ASP A 85 -6.01 -28.41 -10.18
C ASP A 85 -4.99 -29.04 -9.20
N ASN A 86 -4.31 -28.23 -8.38
CA ASN A 86 -3.22 -28.61 -7.50
C ASN A 86 -3.51 -28.19 -6.06
N ASP A 87 -3.31 -29.15 -5.15
CA ASP A 87 -3.28 -29.07 -3.68
C ASP A 87 -3.64 -27.70 -3.05
N PRO A 88 -4.88 -27.53 -2.55
CA PRO A 88 -5.35 -26.33 -1.88
C PRO A 88 -4.48 -25.88 -0.69
N GLU A 89 -3.83 -26.82 0.03
CA GLU A 89 -3.01 -26.47 1.20
C GLU A 89 -1.77 -25.66 0.79
N THR A 90 -1.08 -26.06 -0.28
CA THR A 90 0.09 -25.36 -0.81
C THR A 90 -0.24 -23.94 -1.30
N ASN A 91 -1.44 -23.69 -1.83
CA ASN A 91 -1.83 -22.35 -2.29
C ASN A 91 -2.21 -21.41 -1.13
N HIS A 92 -2.83 -21.94 -0.08
CA HIS A 92 -3.14 -21.18 1.12
C HIS A 92 -1.88 -20.71 1.87
N GLU A 93 -0.87 -21.57 1.98
CA GLU A 93 0.40 -21.20 2.63
C GLU A 93 1.10 -20.07 1.88
N LYS A 94 1.15 -20.14 0.53
CA LYS A 94 1.71 -19.06 -0.30
C LYS A 94 0.96 -17.73 -0.14
N ALA A 95 -0.36 -17.76 -0.07
CA ALA A 95 -1.17 -16.56 0.14
C ALA A 95 -0.92 -15.94 1.53
N LEU A 96 -0.81 -16.78 2.56
CA LEU A 96 -0.48 -16.34 3.92
C LEU A 96 0.94 -15.76 4.00
N ASP A 97 1.94 -16.43 3.40
CA ASP A 97 3.32 -15.96 3.33
C ASP A 97 3.41 -14.60 2.63
N SER A 98 2.66 -14.44 1.54
CA SER A 98 2.52 -13.17 0.82
C SER A 98 1.94 -12.06 1.70
N CYS A 99 0.91 -12.35 2.49
CA CYS A 99 0.32 -11.42 3.45
C CYS A 99 1.29 -11.05 4.58
N LEU A 100 2.05 -12.02 5.09
CA LEU A 100 3.05 -11.81 6.13
C LEU A 100 4.22 -10.97 5.62
N LEU A 101 4.72 -11.25 4.42
CA LEU A 101 5.76 -10.45 3.77
C LEU A 101 5.28 -9.00 3.57
N THR A 102 4.04 -8.83 3.11
CA THR A 102 3.40 -7.52 2.95
C THR A 102 3.35 -6.77 4.29
N LYS A 103 2.94 -7.45 5.37
CA LYS A 103 2.97 -6.87 6.72
C LYS A 103 4.39 -6.45 7.10
N SER A 104 5.37 -7.34 6.97
CA SER A 104 6.75 -7.06 7.38
C SER A 104 7.32 -5.84 6.65
N ARG A 105 7.13 -5.75 5.33
CA ARG A 105 7.54 -4.59 4.53
C ARG A 105 6.81 -3.30 4.93
N LEU A 106 5.50 -3.38 5.16
CA LEU A 106 4.72 -2.24 5.66
C LEU A 106 5.32 -1.69 6.95
N MET A 107 5.60 -2.56 7.92
CA MET A 107 6.15 -2.14 9.20
C MET A 107 7.54 -1.55 9.03
N GLU A 108 8.40 -2.14 8.21
CA GLU A 108 9.73 -1.58 7.92
C GLU A 108 9.66 -0.16 7.34
N TYR A 109 8.75 0.08 6.38
CA TYR A 109 8.57 1.42 5.81
C TYR A 109 7.90 2.38 6.79
N TYR A 110 6.94 1.91 7.57
CA TYR A 110 6.26 2.71 8.58
C TYR A 110 7.24 3.21 9.64
N ASP A 111 8.16 2.35 10.09
CA ASP A 111 9.21 2.69 11.06
C ASP A 111 10.24 3.69 10.51
N LYS A 112 10.36 3.81 9.18
CA LYS A 112 11.23 4.80 8.52
C LYS A 112 10.57 6.17 8.38
N CYS A 113 9.24 6.26 8.41
CA CYS A 113 8.55 7.54 8.28
C CYS A 113 8.93 8.48 9.43
N GLU A 114 9.21 9.75 9.11
CA GLU A 114 9.66 10.76 10.05
C GLU A 114 8.51 11.61 10.60
N SER A 115 7.29 11.42 10.08
CA SER A 115 6.09 12.13 10.51
C SER A 115 4.83 11.28 10.49
N PRO A 116 3.81 11.56 11.34
CA PRO A 116 2.53 10.89 11.26
C PRO A 116 1.84 11.04 9.89
N LEU A 117 2.07 12.16 9.21
CA LEU A 117 1.48 12.42 7.88
C LEU A 117 2.15 11.56 6.80
N GLU A 118 3.46 11.36 6.87
CA GLU A 118 4.19 10.40 6.02
C GLU A 118 3.65 9.00 6.21
N SER A 119 3.54 8.53 7.45
CA SER A 119 3.04 7.19 7.74
C SER A 119 1.60 6.99 7.24
N ALA A 120 0.75 8.02 7.37
CA ALA A 120 -0.61 7.99 6.83
C ALA A 120 -0.63 7.94 5.30
N PHE A 121 0.27 8.70 4.65
CA PHE A 121 0.41 8.72 3.21
C PHE A 121 0.94 7.40 2.66
N LEU A 122 1.92 6.79 3.33
CA LEU A 122 2.42 5.44 3.04
C LEU A 122 1.28 4.44 3.06
N VAL A 123 0.47 4.42 4.13
CA VAL A 123 -0.72 3.55 4.19
C VAL A 123 -1.62 3.82 2.98
N CYS A 124 -1.90 5.06 2.63
CA CYS A 124 -2.74 5.35 1.46
C CYS A 124 -2.15 4.89 0.12
N LEU A 125 -0.86 5.10 -0.13
CA LEU A 125 -0.17 4.62 -1.34
C LEU A 125 -0.32 3.11 -1.50
N LEU A 126 -0.14 2.40 -0.40
CA LEU A 126 -0.24 0.95 -0.35
C LEU A 126 -1.67 0.46 -0.57
N ALA A 127 -2.68 1.26 -0.20
CA ALA A 127 -4.09 0.95 -0.37
C ALA A 127 -4.44 0.95 -1.85
N GLN A 128 -3.81 1.86 -2.59
CA GLN A 128 -4.11 2.09 -3.99
C GLN A 128 -3.38 1.13 -4.92
N GLY A 129 -2.40 0.35 -4.43
CA GLY A 129 -2.05 -0.94 -5.04
C GLY A 129 -0.63 -1.18 -5.48
N SER A 130 0.28 -0.24 -5.28
CA SER A 130 1.54 -0.29 -6.04
C SER A 130 2.81 -0.06 -5.23
N GLY A 131 2.80 -0.01 -3.88
CA GLY A 131 4.06 0.14 -3.13
C GLY A 131 4.67 -1.17 -2.63
N ILE A 132 3.92 -2.00 -1.88
CA ILE A 132 4.48 -3.20 -1.20
C ILE A 132 4.69 -4.39 -2.14
N TRP A 133 3.94 -4.45 -3.24
CA TRP A 133 4.06 -5.50 -4.25
C TRP A 133 5.21 -5.26 -5.21
N LEU A 134 5.72 -4.03 -5.25
CA LEU A 134 6.92 -3.76 -6.01
C LEU A 134 8.11 -4.42 -5.32
N PRO A 135 9.06 -4.95 -6.10
CA PRO A 135 10.27 -5.50 -5.51
C PRO A 135 11.04 -4.41 -4.74
N ASP A 136 11.86 -4.83 -3.77
CA ASP A 136 12.52 -3.93 -2.81
C ASP A 136 13.48 -2.92 -3.47
N ASP A 137 13.84 -3.17 -4.73
CA ASP A 137 14.64 -2.28 -5.56
C ASP A 137 13.83 -1.17 -6.24
N VAL A 138 12.49 -1.24 -6.24
CA VAL A 138 11.63 -0.28 -6.92
C VAL A 138 10.99 0.73 -5.97
N PHE A 139 10.37 0.32 -4.87
CA PHE A 139 9.76 1.27 -3.92
C PHE A 139 10.64 1.47 -2.70
N HIS A 140 10.87 2.72 -2.32
CA HIS A 140 11.73 3.09 -1.20
C HIS A 140 11.07 4.15 -0.32
N CYS A 141 11.23 4.03 1.00
CA CYS A 141 10.94 5.09 1.96
C CYS A 141 12.26 5.65 2.50
N GLN A 142 12.37 6.98 2.59
CA GLN A 142 13.57 7.68 3.06
C GLN A 142 14.84 7.37 2.23
N LEU A 143 14.71 7.34 0.89
CA LEU A 143 15.81 7.01 -0.01
C LEU A 143 16.85 8.14 -0.07
N ALA A 144 18.11 7.80 0.20
CA ALA A 144 19.23 8.73 0.00
C ALA A 144 19.61 8.80 -1.49
N VAL A 145 19.56 10.01 -2.06
CA VAL A 145 19.97 10.32 -3.43
C VAL A 145 20.93 11.52 -3.38
N ASP A 146 22.22 11.23 -3.50
CA ASP A 146 23.30 12.20 -3.36
C ASP A 146 23.20 13.01 -2.05
N ASN A 147 22.92 14.31 -2.14
CA ASN A 147 22.80 15.20 -0.98
C ASN A 147 21.35 15.33 -0.46
N TYR A 148 20.42 14.54 -0.98
CA TYR A 148 18.99 14.62 -0.67
C TYR A 148 18.48 13.30 -0.11
N ARG A 149 17.43 13.38 0.72
CA ARG A 149 16.69 12.22 1.21
C ARG A 149 15.22 12.38 0.82
N LEU A 150 14.72 11.44 0.03
CA LEU A 150 13.38 11.45 -0.54
C LEU A 150 12.42 10.72 0.41
N ASP A 151 11.27 11.34 0.74
CA ASP A 151 10.32 10.72 1.69
C ASP A 151 9.84 9.37 1.14
N PHE A 152 9.45 9.36 -0.14
CA PHE A 152 9.16 8.14 -0.91
C PHE A 152 9.74 8.23 -2.32
N ALA A 153 10.18 7.09 -2.85
CA ALA A 153 10.71 7.00 -4.19
C ALA A 153 10.23 5.74 -4.91
N PHE A 154 9.88 5.89 -6.19
CA PHE A 154 9.72 4.78 -7.14
C PHE A 154 10.88 4.83 -8.12
N GLN A 155 11.80 3.88 -8.03
CA GLN A 155 13.02 3.76 -8.83
C GLN A 155 13.06 2.42 -9.55
N ASP A 156 12.37 2.32 -10.69
CA ASP A 156 12.45 1.14 -11.54
C ASP A 156 13.56 1.36 -12.60
N GLU A 157 14.77 0.92 -12.29
CA GLU A 157 15.92 1.04 -13.20
C GLU A 157 15.74 0.24 -14.49
N ALA A 158 15.03 -0.90 -14.43
CA ALA A 158 14.77 -1.72 -15.61
C ALA A 158 13.84 -1.02 -16.61
N LYS A 159 12.91 -0.21 -16.11
CA LYS A 159 11.99 0.61 -16.91
C LYS A 159 12.46 2.06 -17.07
N GLY A 160 13.56 2.46 -16.44
CA GLY A 160 14.04 3.85 -16.43
C GLY A 160 13.06 4.83 -15.78
N VAL A 161 12.26 4.39 -14.82
CA VAL A 161 11.27 5.22 -14.11
C VAL A 161 11.84 5.68 -12.78
N LYS A 162 11.86 7.00 -12.55
CA LYS A 162 12.28 7.62 -11.28
C LYS A 162 11.25 8.65 -10.85
N ILE A 163 10.53 8.39 -9.77
CA ILE A 163 9.52 9.30 -9.20
C ILE A 163 9.87 9.57 -7.75
N ASN A 164 10.04 10.84 -7.43
CA ASN A 164 10.21 11.35 -6.08
C ASN A 164 8.84 11.82 -5.57
N VAL A 165 8.46 11.43 -4.36
CA VAL A 165 7.26 11.92 -3.69
C VAL A 165 7.63 12.50 -2.33
N GLU A 166 7.25 13.75 -2.14
CA GLU A 166 7.55 14.53 -0.95
C GLU A 166 6.24 14.88 -0.24
N THR A 167 6.20 14.60 1.05
CA THR A 167 5.10 14.95 1.94
C THR A 167 5.63 16.00 2.90
N ASP A 168 5.20 17.26 2.76
CA ASP A 168 5.77 18.39 3.50
C ASP A 168 5.34 18.35 4.98
N GLY A 169 5.99 17.47 5.75
CA GLY A 169 5.51 16.93 7.01
C GLY A 169 5.87 17.73 8.25
N HIS A 170 6.81 18.67 8.26
CA HIS A 170 7.25 19.24 9.55
C HIS A 170 7.62 20.72 9.65
N ASN A 171 7.59 21.51 8.57
CA ASN A 171 8.01 22.93 8.65
C ASN A 171 7.06 23.91 7.93
N PHE A 172 5.77 23.86 8.25
CA PHE A 172 4.76 24.79 7.71
C PHE A 172 4.71 26.14 8.46
N HIS A 173 5.86 26.65 8.91
CA HIS A 173 5.98 28.10 9.13
C HIS A 173 6.16 28.78 7.77
N GLU A 174 6.02 30.11 7.73
CA GLU A 174 6.23 30.88 6.49
C GLU A 174 7.51 30.43 5.79
N ARG A 175 7.34 29.86 4.60
CA ARG A 175 8.43 29.31 3.81
C ARG A 175 9.43 30.43 3.55
N SER A 176 10.62 30.33 4.14
CA SER A 176 11.61 31.40 3.99
C SER A 176 12.09 31.45 2.53
N PRO A 177 12.52 32.61 2.01
CA PRO A 177 13.13 32.71 0.69
C PRO A 177 14.29 31.73 0.49
N GLU A 178 15.05 31.45 1.54
CA GLU A 178 16.17 30.51 1.56
C GLU A 178 15.70 29.04 1.49
N GLN A 179 14.61 28.69 2.17
CA GLN A 179 13.98 27.37 2.01
C GLN A 179 13.46 27.19 0.58
N ALA A 180 12.72 28.16 0.04
CA ALA A 180 12.22 28.12 -1.33
C ALA A 180 13.36 28.01 -2.36
N THR A 181 14.50 28.64 -2.11
CA THR A 181 15.67 28.53 -2.99
C THR A 181 16.31 27.15 -2.92
N ARG A 182 16.44 26.56 -1.72
CA ARG A 182 16.95 25.21 -1.53
C ARG A 182 16.04 24.16 -2.18
N ASP A 183 14.74 24.28 -1.99
CA ASP A 183 13.75 23.37 -2.61
C ASP A 183 13.83 23.43 -4.14
N ARG A 184 13.92 24.63 -4.73
CA ARG A 184 14.12 24.77 -6.19
C ARG A 184 15.45 24.20 -6.69
N GLN A 185 16.51 24.30 -5.89
CA GLN A 185 17.80 23.69 -6.25
C GLN A 185 17.70 22.17 -6.23
N ARG A 186 17.07 21.60 -5.19
CA ARG A 186 16.77 20.18 -5.06
C ARG A 186 15.93 19.68 -6.23
N ASP A 187 14.81 20.32 -6.52
CA ASP A 187 13.89 19.89 -7.56
C ASP A 187 14.58 19.91 -8.94
N ARG A 188 15.35 20.96 -9.24
CA ARG A 188 16.14 21.02 -10.49
C ARG A 188 17.19 19.92 -10.57
N TYR A 189 17.87 19.62 -9.46
CA TYR A 189 18.86 18.55 -9.42
C TYR A 189 18.22 17.20 -9.71
N LEU A 190 17.13 16.87 -9.02
CA LEU A 190 16.42 15.61 -9.20
C LEU A 190 15.88 15.49 -10.63
N GLN A 191 15.23 16.54 -11.14
CA GLN A 191 14.74 16.58 -12.52
C GLN A 191 15.84 16.41 -13.57
N ALA A 192 17.00 17.05 -13.38
CA ALA A 192 18.16 16.89 -14.27
C ALA A 192 18.71 15.46 -14.26
N ASN A 193 18.46 14.69 -13.19
CA ASN A 193 18.82 13.28 -13.05
C ASN A 193 17.66 12.33 -13.38
N GLY A 194 16.63 12.81 -14.09
CA GLY A 194 15.54 11.98 -14.60
C GLY A 194 14.39 11.72 -13.62
N TRP A 195 14.42 12.33 -12.42
CA TRP A 195 13.33 12.19 -11.47
C TRP A 195 12.12 13.06 -11.85
N ILE A 196 10.95 12.46 -11.84
CA ILE A 196 9.68 13.18 -11.77
C ILE A 196 9.43 13.54 -10.30
N VAL A 197 9.30 14.82 -9.98
CA VAL A 197 9.14 15.28 -8.59
C VAL A 197 7.69 15.66 -8.33
N LEU A 198 7.05 14.97 -7.38
CA LEU A 198 5.76 15.32 -6.80
C LEU A 198 5.96 15.80 -5.37
N ARG A 199 5.40 16.97 -5.03
CA ARG A 199 5.45 17.53 -3.68
C ARG A 199 4.05 17.91 -3.25
N PHE A 200 3.58 17.30 -2.18
CA PHE A 200 2.28 17.58 -1.60
C PHE A 200 2.44 18.48 -0.37
N HIS A 201 1.65 19.54 -0.33
CA HIS A 201 1.60 20.39 0.85
C HIS A 201 0.83 19.68 1.98
N ARG A 202 1.22 19.94 3.24
CA ARG A 202 0.52 19.41 4.42
C ARG A 202 -1.00 19.52 4.31
N LYS A 203 -1.52 20.72 4.04
CA LYS A 203 -2.97 20.96 3.94
C LYS A 203 -3.64 20.12 2.85
N GLU A 204 -2.95 19.92 1.73
CA GLU A 204 -3.46 19.10 0.64
C GLU A 204 -3.57 17.64 1.06
N LEU A 205 -2.57 17.11 1.76
CA LEU A 205 -2.62 15.76 2.33
C LEU A 205 -3.71 15.65 3.39
N GLU A 206 -3.80 16.60 4.33
CA GLU A 206 -4.83 16.59 5.38
C GLU A 206 -6.26 16.57 4.80
N GLU A 207 -6.50 17.25 3.67
CA GLU A 207 -7.82 17.30 3.03
C GLU A 207 -8.08 16.15 2.04
N LYS A 208 -7.03 15.64 1.36
CA LYS A 208 -7.17 14.81 0.14
C LYS A 208 -6.14 13.69 0.01
N ILE A 209 -5.64 13.16 1.12
CA ILE A 209 -4.57 12.14 1.15
C ILE A 209 -4.79 10.95 0.18
N LEU A 210 -6.02 10.44 0.07
CA LEU A 210 -6.37 9.35 -0.84
C LEU A 210 -6.24 9.74 -2.32
N THR A 211 -6.61 10.98 -2.66
CA THR A 211 -6.48 11.52 -4.01
C THR A 211 -5.01 11.70 -4.38
N CYS A 212 -4.21 12.26 -3.47
CA CYS A 212 -2.77 12.43 -3.67
C CYS A 212 -2.06 11.07 -3.83
N ALA A 213 -2.42 10.08 -3.02
CA ALA A 213 -1.90 8.72 -3.18
C ALA A 213 -2.26 8.12 -4.55
N ASN A 214 -3.51 8.26 -4.98
CA ASN A 214 -3.95 7.84 -6.31
C ASN A 214 -3.20 8.54 -7.44
N GLU A 215 -2.90 9.82 -7.30
CA GLU A 215 -2.12 10.56 -8.30
C GLU A 215 -0.73 9.95 -8.50
N VAL A 216 -0.04 9.60 -7.41
CA VAL A 216 1.26 8.93 -7.45
C VAL A 216 1.15 7.58 -8.15
N VAL A 217 0.19 6.74 -7.76
CA VAL A 217 -0.02 5.41 -8.35
C VAL A 217 -0.27 5.51 -9.85
N ASN A 218 -1.20 6.36 -10.26
CA ASN A 218 -1.51 6.57 -11.68
C ASN A 218 -0.33 7.15 -12.46
N LEU A 219 0.52 7.96 -11.84
CA LEU A 219 1.74 8.44 -12.48
C LEU A 219 2.74 7.31 -12.71
N TYR A 220 2.95 6.46 -11.70
CA TYR A 220 3.84 5.31 -11.80
C TYR A 220 3.38 4.35 -12.90
N GLU A 221 2.11 3.94 -12.88
CA GLU A 221 1.51 3.05 -13.88
C GLU A 221 1.65 3.59 -15.32
N ARG A 222 1.34 4.88 -15.53
CA ARG A 222 1.52 5.51 -16.84
C ARG A 222 3.00 5.58 -17.26
N SER A 223 3.91 5.71 -16.30
CA SER A 223 5.35 5.79 -16.58
C SER A 223 5.91 4.44 -17.03
N ILE A 224 5.52 3.35 -16.36
CA ILE A 224 5.90 1.99 -16.77
C ILE A 224 5.28 1.61 -18.13
N GLU A 225 4.01 1.95 -18.38
CA GLU A 225 3.36 1.68 -19.67
C GLU A 225 4.05 2.42 -20.82
N LYS A 226 4.53 3.64 -20.57
CA LYS A 226 5.26 4.42 -21.57
C LYS A 226 6.63 3.82 -21.85
N ALA A 227 7.32 3.33 -20.82
CA ALA A 227 8.62 2.68 -20.96
C ALA A 227 8.51 1.36 -21.75
N GLU A 228 7.42 0.60 -21.59
CA GLU A 228 7.18 -0.64 -22.32
C GLU A 228 6.88 -0.46 -23.80
N LYS A 229 6.41 0.73 -24.19
CA LYS A 229 6.06 1.07 -25.57
C LYS A 229 7.20 1.76 -26.33
N ALA A 230 8.29 2.10 -25.65
CA ALA A 230 9.47 2.79 -26.21
C ALA A 230 10.51 1.78 -26.71
#